data_AF-A0A4P6P5Y8-F1
#
_entry.id   AF-A0A4P6P5Y8-F1
#
_cell.length_a   1.000
_cell.length_b   1.000
_cell.length_c   1.000
_cell.angle_alpha   90.00
_cell.angle_beta   90.00
_cell.angle_gamma   90.00
#
_symmetry.space_group_name_H-M   'P 1'
#
loop_
_entity.id
_entity.type
_entity.pdbx_description
1 polymer ?
#
loop_
_entity_poly.entity_id
_entity_poly.type
_entity_poly.pdbx_seq_one_letter_code
_entity_poly.pdbx_strand_id
1 'polypeptide(L)'
;MPNKPWVNIYNHIYEDCIVGNTEGLEKLKLAIDKALADGNYQLEDDLETDFASICSTEEELPEEEQSKTSKLIGVIIMSILFIWLLVLPVFGIYKLWLSL
;
A
#
# COMPACT_ATOMS: atom_id res chain seq x y z
N MET A 1 2.94 -21.09 13.95
CA MET A 1 2.15 -21.70 12.86
C MET A 1 3.15 -21.95 11.73
N PRO A 2 3.48 -23.20 11.38
CA PRO A 2 4.50 -23.42 10.37
C PRO A 2 3.90 -23.06 9.01
N ASN A 3 4.35 -21.92 8.48
CA ASN A 3 4.36 -21.47 7.09
C ASN A 3 3.07 -21.72 6.28
N LYS A 4 2.04 -20.89 6.49
CA LYS A 4 1.06 -20.68 5.41
C LYS A 4 1.83 -20.20 4.16
N PRO A 5 1.54 -20.73 2.96
CA PRO A 5 2.21 -20.28 1.74
C PRO A 5 1.90 -18.80 1.52
N TRP A 6 2.95 -18.01 1.29
CA TRP A 6 2.84 -16.55 1.20
C TRP A 6 3.68 -16.00 0.06
N VAL A 7 3.18 -14.92 -0.53
CA VAL A 7 3.79 -14.22 -1.66
C VAL A 7 3.56 -12.72 -1.50
N ASN A 8 4.59 -11.91 -1.72
CA ASN A 8 4.56 -10.46 -1.68
C ASN A 8 5.27 -9.90 -2.93
N ILE A 9 4.65 -8.91 -3.57
CA ILE A 9 5.17 -8.27 -4.79
C ILE A 9 5.88 -6.94 -4.47
N TYR A 10 5.57 -6.32 -3.33
CA TYR A 10 6.09 -5.02 -2.93
C TYR A 10 6.98 -5.14 -1.69
N ASN A 11 8.25 -5.44 -1.90
CA ASN A 11 9.26 -5.39 -0.85
C ASN A 11 10.23 -4.23 -1.08
N HIS A 12 10.37 -3.35 -0.09
CA HIS A 12 11.32 -2.23 -0.08
C HIS A 12 12.79 -2.62 -0.35
N ILE A 13 13.14 -3.90 -0.18
CA ILE A 13 14.49 -4.43 -0.50
C ILE A 13 14.55 -4.97 -1.94
N TYR A 14 13.42 -5.41 -2.48
CA TYR A 14 13.30 -6.10 -3.76
C TYR A 14 12.18 -5.48 -4.58
N GLU A 15 12.36 -4.22 -4.97
CA GLU A 15 11.33 -3.43 -5.64
C GLU A 15 10.83 -4.07 -6.95
N ASP A 16 11.68 -4.86 -7.61
CA ASP A 16 11.38 -5.52 -8.89
C ASP A 16 11.24 -7.06 -8.76
N CYS A 17 11.05 -7.61 -7.55
CA CYS A 17 10.96 -9.07 -7.39
C CYS A 17 9.73 -9.51 -6.59
N ILE A 18 9.14 -10.61 -7.04
CA ILE A 18 8.15 -11.34 -6.26
C ILE A 18 8.90 -12.19 -5.23
N VAL A 19 8.59 -11.96 -3.95
CA VAL A 19 9.22 -12.66 -2.82
C VAL A 19 8.19 -13.54 -2.14
N GLY A 20 8.56 -14.77 -1.82
CA GLY A 20 7.67 -15.69 -1.13
C GLY A 20 8.44 -16.85 -0.51
N ASN A 21 7.76 -17.65 0.32
CA ASN A 21 8.30 -18.95 0.68
C ASN A 21 8.20 -19.92 -0.51
N THR A 22 8.97 -21.02 -0.47
CA THR A 22 9.04 -21.98 -1.59
C THR A 22 7.66 -22.49 -2.00
N GLU A 23 6.81 -22.83 -1.02
CA GLU A 23 5.45 -23.32 -1.27
C GLU A 23 4.54 -22.25 -1.89
N GLY A 24 4.67 -20.98 -1.46
CA GLY A 24 3.93 -19.85 -2.02
C GLY A 24 4.35 -19.54 -3.45
N LEU A 25 5.66 -19.59 -3.74
CA LEU A 25 6.19 -19.40 -5.10
C LEU A 25 5.76 -20.52 -6.05
N GLU A 26 5.72 -21.77 -5.58
CA GLU A 26 5.19 -22.89 -6.38
C GLU A 26 3.71 -22.72 -6.70
N LYS A 27 2.89 -22.31 -5.71
CA LYS A 27 1.47 -22.03 -5.94
C LYS A 27 1.25 -20.85 -6.88
N LEU A 28 2.06 -19.79 -6.76
CA LEU A 28 2.02 -18.67 -7.69
C LEU A 28 2.32 -19.13 -9.11
N LYS A 29 3.37 -19.93 -9.31
CA LYS A 29 3.71 -20.46 -10.62
C LYS A 29 2.53 -21.23 -11.24
N LEU A 30 1.90 -22.11 -10.46
CA LEU A 30 0.71 -22.84 -10.92
C LEU A 30 -0.46 -21.92 -11.25
N ALA A 31 -0.66 -20.86 -10.47
CA ALA A 31 -1.70 -19.86 -10.73
C ALA A 31 -1.44 -19.08 -12.03
N ILE A 32 -0.18 -18.73 -12.31
CA ILE A 32 0.23 -18.10 -13.58
C ILE A 32 0.01 -19.07 -14.74
N ASP A 33 0.45 -20.32 -14.62
CA ASP A 33 0.29 -21.34 -15.66
C ASP A 33 -1.19 -21.55 -16.02
N LYS A 34 -2.08 -21.54 -15.01
CA LYS A 34 -3.54 -21.58 -15.22
C LYS A 34 -4.07 -20.31 -15.89
N ALA A 35 -3.65 -19.13 -15.43
CA ALA A 35 -4.06 -17.86 -16.04
C ALA A 35 -3.62 -17.75 -17.51
N LEU A 36 -2.47 -18.30 -17.88
CA LEU A 36 -2.01 -18.37 -19.27
C LEU A 36 -2.87 -19.31 -20.13
N ALA A 37 -3.39 -20.39 -19.56
CA ALA A 37 -4.25 -21.33 -20.28
C ALA A 37 -5.69 -20.83 -20.44
N ASP A 38 -6.26 -20.26 -19.37
CA ASP A 38 -7.68 -19.89 -19.28
C ASP A 38 -7.93 -18.37 -19.44
N GLY A 39 -6.87 -17.58 -19.58
CA GLY A 39 -6.90 -16.12 -19.69
C GLY A 39 -7.04 -15.38 -18.34
N ASN A 40 -7.66 -16.00 -17.34
CA ASN A 40 -7.81 -15.44 -15.99
C ASN A 40 -7.85 -16.54 -14.93
N TYR A 41 -7.13 -16.35 -13.83
CA TYR A 41 -7.20 -17.21 -12.66
C TYR A 41 -7.42 -16.38 -11.38
N GLN A 42 -8.48 -16.69 -10.66
CA GLN A 42 -8.75 -16.13 -9.33
C GLN A 42 -8.07 -16.99 -8.26
N LEU A 43 -7.35 -16.33 -7.34
CA LEU A 43 -6.61 -17.05 -6.31
C LEU A 43 -7.54 -17.61 -5.23
N GLU A 44 -7.14 -18.75 -4.67
CA GLU A 44 -7.83 -19.41 -3.56
C GLU A 44 -7.43 -18.74 -2.23
N ASP A 45 -8.34 -18.71 -1.24
CA ASP A 45 -8.15 -18.06 0.08
C ASP A 45 -7.03 -18.71 0.95
N ASP A 46 -6.46 -19.81 0.45
CA ASP A 46 -5.43 -20.59 1.11
C ASP A 46 -4.01 -20.01 0.91
N LEU A 47 -3.82 -19.08 -0.04
CA LEU A 47 -2.58 -18.34 -0.26
C LEU A 47 -2.67 -16.96 0.42
N GLU A 48 -1.65 -16.58 1.19
CA GLU A 48 -1.54 -15.24 1.76
C GLU A 48 -0.77 -14.33 0.78
N THR A 49 -1.49 -13.42 0.14
CA THR A 49 -1.00 -12.68 -1.04
C THR A 49 -1.57 -11.26 -1.08
N ASP A 50 -0.81 -10.32 -1.62
CA ASP A 50 -1.22 -8.93 -1.82
C ASP A 50 -2.11 -8.74 -3.08
N PHE A 51 -2.34 -9.79 -3.87
CA PHE A 51 -3.14 -9.77 -5.09
C PHE A 51 -4.24 -10.84 -5.07
N ALA A 52 -5.37 -10.54 -5.74
CA ALA A 52 -6.58 -11.38 -5.72
C ALA A 52 -6.74 -12.28 -6.95
N SER A 53 -6.14 -11.92 -8.09
CA SER A 53 -6.26 -12.65 -9.36
C SER A 53 -5.08 -12.38 -10.27
N ILE A 54 -4.83 -13.30 -11.20
CA ILE A 54 -3.82 -13.19 -12.25
C ILE A 54 -4.53 -13.27 -13.60
N CYS A 55 -4.32 -12.28 -14.46
CA CYS A 55 -4.89 -12.24 -15.81
C CYS A 55 -3.76 -12.22 -16.83
N SER A 56 -3.94 -12.95 -17.92
CA SER A 56 -3.08 -12.84 -19.10
C SER A 56 -3.73 -11.88 -20.08
N THR A 57 -3.01 -10.81 -20.46
CA THR A 57 -3.46 -9.85 -21.47
C THR A 57 -2.30 -9.50 -22.39
N GLU A 58 -2.62 -9.23 -23.66
CA GLU A 58 -1.69 -8.68 -24.64
C GLU A 58 -1.70 -7.15 -24.65
N GLU A 59 -2.62 -6.52 -23.91
CA GLU A 59 -2.66 -5.07 -23.76
C GLU A 59 -1.52 -4.58 -22.86
N GLU A 60 -0.82 -3.55 -23.32
CA GLU A 60 0.11 -2.81 -22.46
C GLU A 60 -0.69 -2.24 -21.29
N LEU A 61 -0.30 -2.66 -20.07
CA LEU A 61 -0.85 -2.10 -18.84
C LEU A 61 -0.65 -0.58 -18.91
N PRO A 62 -1.72 0.23 -18.77
CA PRO A 62 -1.53 1.66 -18.60
C PRO A 62 -0.66 1.84 -17.37
N GLU A 63 0.47 2.54 -17.51
CA GLU A 63 1.37 2.85 -16.41
C GLU A 63 0.52 3.33 -15.23
N GLU A 64 0.58 2.61 -14.10
CA GLU A 64 -0.19 2.97 -12.91
C GLU A 64 0.10 4.44 -12.61
N GLU A 65 -0.93 5.30 -12.70
CA GLU A 65 -0.83 6.66 -12.23
C GLU A 65 -0.53 6.59 -10.74
N GLN A 66 0.76 6.66 -10.38
CA GLN A 66 1.21 6.84 -9.00
C GLN A 66 0.32 7.92 -8.43
N SER A 67 -0.55 7.55 -7.48
CA SER A 67 -1.53 8.48 -6.95
C SER A 67 -0.78 9.72 -6.49
N LYS A 68 -0.91 10.80 -7.26
CA LYS A 68 -0.27 12.07 -6.97
C LYS A 68 -0.99 12.57 -5.75
N THR A 69 -0.55 12.15 -4.57
CA THR A 69 -1.00 12.68 -3.30
C THR A 69 -0.89 14.18 -3.44
N SER A 70 -2.05 14.82 -3.51
CA SER A 70 -2.15 16.20 -3.93
C SER A 70 -1.30 17.02 -2.96
N LYS A 71 -0.21 17.62 -3.46
CA LYS A 71 0.71 18.44 -2.65
C LYS A 71 -0.05 19.48 -1.81
N LEU A 72 -1.26 19.86 -2.25
CA LEU A 72 -2.21 20.71 -1.54
C LEU A 72 -2.63 20.16 -0.17
N ILE A 73 -2.83 18.84 -0.03
CA ILE A 73 -3.21 18.20 1.25
C ILE A 73 -2.08 18.39 2.28
N GLY A 74 -0.83 18.21 1.86
CA GLY A 74 0.33 18.45 2.72
C GLY A 74 0.43 19.92 3.17
N VAL A 75 0.16 20.86 2.28
CA VAL A 75 0.16 22.30 2.59
C VAL A 75 -0.96 22.67 3.56
N ILE A 76 -2.16 22.11 3.38
CA ILE A 76 -3.30 22.36 4.28
C ILE A 76 -2.99 21.85 5.70
N ILE A 77 -2.47 20.63 5.82
CA ILE A 77 -2.11 20.04 7.12
C ILE A 77 -1.04 20.88 7.83
N MET A 78 0.01 21.29 7.11
CA MET A 78 1.05 22.16 7.65
C MET A 78 0.50 23.51 8.12
N SER A 79 -0.43 24.11 7.37
CA SER A 79 -1.07 25.37 7.75
C SER A 79 -1.90 25.23 9.03
N ILE A 80 -2.65 24.14 9.19
CA ILE A 80 -3.44 23.89 10.39
C ILE A 80 -2.53 23.71 11.61
N LEU A 81 -1.46 22.91 11.48
CA LEU A 81 -0.49 22.71 12.56
C LEU A 81 0.20 24.01 12.97
N PHE A 82 0.52 24.87 12.00
CA PHE A 82 1.14 26.17 12.27
C PHE A 82 0.20 27.11 13.04
N ILE A 83 -1.07 27.19 12.62
CA ILE A 83 -2.08 27.98 13.33
C ILE A 83 -2.28 27.44 14.75
N TRP A 84 -2.35 26.12 14.90
CA TRP A 84 -2.52 25.48 16.21
C TRP A 84 -1.36 25.77 17.16
N LEU A 85 -0.12 25.71 16.65
CA LEU A 85 1.10 26.06 17.39
C LEU A 85 1.12 27.52 17.85
N LEU A 86 0.49 28.45 17.10
CA LEU A 86 0.41 29.86 17.48
C LEU A 86 -0.76 30.16 18.43
N VAL A 87 -1.92 29.54 18.21
CA VAL A 87 -3.13 29.83 18.99
C VAL A 87 -3.00 29.35 20.44
N LEU A 88 -2.43 28.17 20.67
CA LEU A 88 -2.27 27.62 22.02
C LEU A 88 -1.40 28.46 22.97
N PRO A 89 -0.19 28.91 22.60
CA PRO A 89 0.62 29.74 23.49
C PRO A 89 -0.02 31.11 23.74
N VAL A 90 -0.63 31.72 22.72
CA VAL A 90 -1.33 33.00 22.88
C VAL A 90 -2.53 32.84 23.82
N PHE A 91 -3.31 31.78 23.66
CA PHE A 91 -4.43 31.48 24.54
C PHE A 91 -3.97 31.16 25.96
N GLY A 92 -2.88 30.40 26.12
CA GLY A 92 -2.28 30.10 27.42
C GLY A 92 -1.80 31.35 28.16
N ILE A 93 -1.12 32.27 27.47
CA ILE A 93 -0.68 33.56 28.03
C ILE A 93 -1.89 34.42 28.41
N TYR A 94 -2.91 34.51 27.55
CA TYR A 94 -4.14 35.24 27.84
C TYR A 94 -4.84 34.71 29.11
N LYS A 95 -4.93 33.39 29.24
CA LYS A 95 -5.57 32.73 30.38
C LYS A 95 -4.77 32.88 31.67
N LEU A 96 -3.43 32.91 31.57
CA LEU A 96 -2.54 33.23 32.70
C LEU A 96 -2.71 34.68 33.16
N TRP A 97 -2.84 35.63 32.23
CA TRP A 97 -3.01 37.04 32.54
C TRP A 97 -4.38 37.36 33.16
N LEU A 98 -5.44 36.68 32.71
CA LEU A 98 -6.79 36.82 33.29
C LEU A 98 -6.92 36.14 34.68
N SER A 99 -6.04 35.20 34.99
CA SER A 99 -6.06 34.44 36.25
C SER A 99 -5.18 35.06 37.35
N LEU A 100 -4.50 36.17 37.05
CA LEU A 100 -3.68 36.96 37.98
C LEU A 100 -4.49 38.17 38.49
#